data_AF-A0A9R0QI31-F1
#
_entry.id   AF-A0A9R0QI31-F1
#
_cell.length_a   1.000
_cell.length_b   1.000
_cell.length_c   1.000
_cell.angle_alpha   90.00
_cell.angle_beta   90.00
_cell.angle_gamma   90.00
#
_symmetry.space_group_name_H-M   'P 1'
#
loop_
_entity.id
_entity.type
_entity.pdbx_description
1 polymer ?
#
loop_
_entity_poly.entity_id
_entity_poly.type
_entity_poly.pdbx_seq_one_letter_code
_entity_poly.pdbx_strand_id
1 'polypeptide(L)'
;METASVCTICGQENETAHHALIRCPHARNLWNEMKNVWNLPPDDALRNSKPDWLLMLLQELNDTQRMLVIMVFWRLWHVHNELTHYKPMIPIEASKQFLCGYVDYLLMIKHYLQADITKGKFPADLSGCITPSTHMTGRLLPDVTWVPPPAGHVKLNFDGSYVALRSGRRYDFT
;
A
#
# COMPACT_ATOMS: atom_id res chain seq x y z
N MET A 1 -21.37 4.77 27.41
CA MET A 1 -20.73 5.98 26.86
C MET A 1 -19.28 5.61 26.62
N GLU A 2 -18.95 5.24 25.38
CA GLU A 2 -17.57 4.89 25.02
C GLU A 2 -16.72 6.13 25.29
N THR A 3 -15.76 6.01 26.20
CA THR A 3 -14.80 7.08 26.48
C THR A 3 -14.00 7.27 25.21
N ALA A 4 -14.22 8.39 24.50
CA ALA A 4 -13.38 8.77 23.39
C ALA A 4 -11.95 8.89 23.92
N SER A 5 -11.13 7.88 23.61
CA SER A 5 -9.73 7.88 24.00
C SER A 5 -9.02 8.98 23.21
N VAL A 6 -8.22 9.79 23.89
CA VAL A 6 -7.31 10.73 23.24
C VAL A 6 -6.34 9.95 22.36
N CYS A 7 -5.95 10.55 21.24
CA CYS A 7 -5.04 9.93 20.28
C CYS A 7 -3.74 9.48 20.95
N THR A 8 -3.41 8.20 20.84
CA THR A 8 -2.21 7.62 21.48
C THR A 8 -0.91 8.05 20.81
N ILE A 9 -0.98 8.55 19.58
CA ILE A 9 0.18 9.01 18.81
C ILE A 9 0.55 10.44 19.17
N CYS A 10 -0.43 11.34 19.29
CA CYS A 10 -0.14 12.78 19.48
C CYS A 10 -0.64 13.34 20.81
N GLY A 11 -1.58 12.69 21.49
CA GLY A 11 -2.12 13.15 22.77
C GLY A 11 -3.01 14.41 22.71
N GLN A 12 -3.39 14.90 21.53
CA GLN A 12 -4.01 16.25 21.39
C GLN A 12 -5.53 16.26 21.27
N GLU A 13 -6.12 15.32 20.53
CA GLU A 13 -7.56 15.30 20.25
C GLU A 13 -8.12 13.88 20.43
N ASN A 14 -9.44 13.76 20.47
CA ASN A 14 -10.10 12.45 20.48
C ASN A 14 -9.73 11.65 19.23
N GLU A 15 -9.43 10.37 19.44
CA GLU A 15 -9.14 9.44 18.35
C GLU A 15 -10.38 9.28 17.47
N THR A 16 -10.30 9.78 16.24
CA THR A 16 -11.34 9.67 15.21
C THR A 16 -10.64 9.40 13.89
N ALA A 17 -11.33 8.77 12.92
CA ALA A 17 -10.75 8.54 11.59
C ALA A 17 -10.27 9.84 10.93
N HIS A 18 -11.03 10.93 11.07
CA HIS A 18 -10.62 12.25 10.57
C HIS A 18 -9.36 12.75 11.28
N HIS A 19 -9.27 12.59 12.60
CA HIS A 19 -8.05 12.94 13.33
C HIS A 19 -6.85 12.09 12.88
N ALA A 20 -6.98 10.76 12.89
CA ALA A 20 -5.91 9.82 12.55
C ALA A 20 -5.34 10.06 11.13
N LEU A 21 -6.21 10.42 10.18
CA LEU A 21 -5.85 10.53 8.76
C LEU A 21 -5.54 11.95 8.30
N ILE A 22 -6.03 13.00 8.98
CA ILE A 22 -5.92 14.39 8.53
C ILE A 22 -5.26 15.29 9.57
N ARG A 23 -5.79 15.32 10.80
CA ARG A 23 -5.45 16.37 11.78
C ARG A 23 -4.27 16.03 12.68
N CYS A 24 -4.03 14.74 12.91
CA CYS A 24 -2.92 14.26 13.72
C CYS A 24 -1.61 14.88 13.20
N PRO A 25 -0.75 15.45 14.07
CA PRO A 25 0.54 16.01 13.66
C PRO A 25 1.38 15.04 12.81
N HIS A 26 1.37 13.74 13.15
CA HIS A 26 2.02 12.71 12.36
C HIS A 26 1.44 12.64 10.93
N ALA A 27 0.11 12.65 10.81
CA ALA A 27 -0.55 12.63 9.52
C ALA A 27 -0.26 13.89 8.70
N ARG A 28 -0.33 15.07 9.32
CA ARG A 28 -0.01 16.35 8.67
C ARG A 28 1.41 16.38 8.12
N ASN A 29 2.38 15.84 8.85
CA ASN A 29 3.77 15.78 8.38
C ASN A 29 3.89 14.94 7.11
N LEU A 30 3.24 13.77 7.05
CA LEU A 30 3.25 12.95 5.83
C LEU A 30 2.50 13.65 4.68
N TRP A 31 1.35 14.26 4.94
CA TRP A 31 0.62 15.05 3.94
C TRP A 31 1.48 16.14 3.32
N ASN A 32 2.21 16.90 4.15
CA ASN A 32 3.10 17.95 3.69
C ASN A 32 4.24 17.40 2.82
N GLU A 33 4.88 16.31 3.26
CA GLU A 33 5.94 15.66 2.47
C GLU A 33 5.44 15.13 1.14
N MET A 34 4.24 14.54 1.10
CA MET A 34 3.66 14.02 -0.14
C MET A 34 3.19 15.13 -1.07
N LYS A 35 2.72 16.27 -0.54
CA LYS A 35 2.35 17.45 -1.34
C LYS A 35 3.54 18.08 -2.08
N ASN A 36 4.76 17.86 -1.60
CA ASN A 36 5.97 18.31 -2.29
C ASN A 36 6.28 17.50 -3.56
N VAL A 37 5.73 16.28 -3.68
CA VAL A 37 6.03 15.35 -4.80
C VAL A 37 4.81 15.02 -5.64
N TRP A 38 3.60 15.12 -5.08
CA TRP A 38 2.35 14.75 -5.72
C TRP A 38 1.36 15.91 -5.76
N ASN A 39 0.56 15.97 -6.81
CA ASN A 39 -0.54 16.93 -6.94
C ASN A 39 -1.74 16.52 -6.07
N LEU A 40 -1.62 16.67 -4.75
CA LEU A 40 -2.65 16.33 -3.77
C LEU A 40 -3.60 17.51 -3.50
N PRO A 41 -4.82 17.26 -3.00
CA PRO A 41 -5.76 18.32 -2.69
C PRO A 41 -5.24 19.29 -1.61
N PRO A 42 -5.66 20.57 -1.69
CA PRO A 42 -5.31 21.58 -0.71
C PRO A 42 -5.95 21.30 0.67
N ASP A 43 -5.41 21.94 1.72
CA ASP A 43 -5.80 21.66 3.12
C ASP A 43 -7.27 21.98 3.43
N ASP A 44 -7.83 22.98 2.75
CA ASP A 44 -9.24 23.37 2.85
C ASP A 44 -10.18 22.23 2.42
N ALA A 45 -9.84 21.49 1.36
CA ALA A 45 -10.59 20.31 0.94
C ALA A 45 -10.55 19.18 1.99
N LEU A 46 -9.44 19.04 2.71
CA LEU A 46 -9.23 18.01 3.74
C LEU A 46 -9.94 18.32 5.08
N ARG A 47 -10.25 19.60 5.34
CA ARG A 47 -10.84 20.07 6.61
C ARG A 47 -12.32 19.70 6.79
N ASN A 48 -13.00 19.22 5.75
CA ASN A 48 -14.41 18.85 5.85
C ASN A 48 -14.60 17.80 6.96
N SER A 49 -15.36 18.15 8.00
CA SER A 49 -15.60 17.29 9.18
C SER A 49 -17.03 16.74 9.22
N LYS A 50 -17.74 16.78 8.08
CA LYS A 50 -19.05 16.13 7.95
C LYS A 50 -18.92 14.60 8.11
N PRO A 51 -19.97 13.88 8.54
CA PRO A 51 -19.92 12.43 8.67
C PRO A 51 -19.40 11.70 7.42
N ASP A 52 -19.78 12.19 6.23
CA ASP A 52 -19.40 11.62 4.94
C ASP A 52 -18.18 12.29 4.30
N TRP A 53 -17.33 12.94 5.11
CA TRP A 53 -16.21 13.75 4.61
C TRP A 53 -15.31 13.01 3.61
N LEU A 54 -15.05 11.72 3.84
CA LEU A 54 -14.19 10.91 2.98
C LEU A 54 -14.80 10.74 1.59
N LEU A 55 -16.08 10.36 1.53
CA LEU A 55 -16.77 10.14 0.26
C LEU A 55 -16.94 11.47 -0.50
N MET A 56 -17.32 12.54 0.21
CA MET A 56 -17.40 13.87 -0.36
C MET A 56 -16.06 14.34 -0.93
N LEU A 57 -14.96 14.13 -0.20
CA LEU A 57 -13.62 14.45 -0.67
C LEU A 57 -13.30 13.67 -1.95
N LEU A 58 -13.46 12.34 -1.95
CA LEU A 58 -13.08 11.50 -3.09
C LEU A 58 -13.92 11.77 -4.35
N GLN A 59 -15.17 12.23 -4.19
CA GLN A 59 -16.06 12.55 -5.30
C GLN A 59 -15.59 13.80 -6.09
N GLU A 60 -15.03 14.79 -5.41
CA GLU A 60 -14.56 16.04 -6.03
C GLU A 60 -13.18 15.88 -6.69
N LEU A 61 -12.46 14.78 -6.43
CA LEU A 61 -11.13 14.51 -6.98
C LEU A 61 -11.23 13.81 -8.34
N ASN A 62 -10.30 14.16 -9.24
CA ASN A 62 -10.07 13.38 -10.45
C ASN A 62 -9.47 12.00 -10.11
N ASP A 63 -9.51 11.06 -11.06
CA ASP A 63 -9.12 9.67 -10.81
C ASP A 63 -7.68 9.50 -10.29
N THR A 64 -6.73 10.29 -10.80
CA THR A 64 -5.34 10.25 -10.35
C THR A 64 -5.23 10.75 -8.92
N GLN A 65 -5.80 11.92 -8.60
CA GLN A 65 -5.80 12.47 -7.25
C GLN A 65 -6.50 11.54 -6.26
N ARG A 66 -7.63 10.96 -6.66
CA ARG A 66 -8.38 10.00 -5.85
C ARG A 66 -7.52 8.78 -5.50
N MET A 67 -6.81 8.22 -6.47
CA MET A 67 -5.88 7.10 -6.24
C MET A 67 -4.77 7.50 -5.26
N LEU A 68 -4.11 8.64 -5.47
CA LEU A 68 -3.01 9.10 -4.63
C LEU A 68 -3.47 9.38 -3.19
N VAL A 69 -4.64 10.01 -3.01
CA VAL A 69 -5.24 10.27 -1.70
C VAL A 69 -5.58 8.97 -0.98
N ILE A 70 -6.15 7.98 -1.67
CA ILE A 70 -6.43 6.66 -1.09
C ILE A 70 -5.12 5.99 -0.64
N MET A 71 -4.05 6.09 -1.44
CA MET A 71 -2.74 5.56 -1.07
C MET A 71 -2.18 6.22 0.19
N VAL A 72 -2.28 7.55 0.31
CA VAL A 72 -1.86 8.27 1.52
C VAL A 72 -2.69 7.83 2.73
N PHE A 73 -4.02 7.75 2.60
CA PHE A 73 -4.89 7.28 3.69
C PHE A 73 -4.55 5.88 4.14
N TRP A 74 -4.36 4.96 3.20
CA TRP A 74 -3.95 3.61 3.51
C TRP A 74 -2.64 3.58 4.29
N ARG A 75 -1.63 4.35 3.85
CA ARG A 75 -0.34 4.40 4.54
C ARG A 75 -0.45 5.01 5.94
N LEU A 76 -1.23 6.07 6.09
CA LEU A 76 -1.48 6.69 7.40
C LEU A 76 -2.19 5.74 8.35
N TRP A 77 -3.22 5.06 7.87
CA TRP A 77 -3.93 4.04 8.64
C TRP A 77 -3.02 2.88 9.04
N HIS A 78 -2.18 2.41 8.11
CA HIS A 78 -1.17 1.39 8.38
C HIS A 78 -0.23 1.84 9.50
N VAL A 79 0.41 3.02 9.37
CA VAL A 79 1.33 3.53 10.41
C VAL A 79 0.61 3.71 11.74
N HIS A 80 -0.63 4.21 11.71
CA HIS A 80 -1.46 4.34 12.90
C HIS A 80 -1.66 2.98 13.60
N ASN A 81 -2.02 1.94 12.84
CA ASN A 81 -2.19 0.58 13.37
C ASN A 81 -0.88 -0.01 13.91
N GLU A 82 0.25 0.24 13.26
CA GLU A 82 1.53 -0.25 13.77
C GLU A 82 1.86 0.38 15.13
N LEU A 83 1.63 1.70 15.26
CA LEU A 83 1.88 2.44 16.49
C LEU A 83 0.93 2.04 17.63
N THR A 84 -0.34 1.79 17.36
CA THR A 84 -1.30 1.33 18.38
C THR A 84 -0.96 -0.06 18.93
N HIS A 85 -0.25 -0.89 18.16
CA HIS A 85 0.24 -2.20 18.59
C HIS A 85 1.69 -2.17 19.09
N TYR A 86 2.18 -1.02 19.57
CA TYR A 86 3.49 -0.85 20.20
C TYR A 86 4.70 -1.24 19.33
N LYS A 87 4.56 -1.16 18.00
CA LYS A 87 5.70 -1.33 17.08
C LYS A 87 6.54 -0.05 17.02
N PRO A 88 7.81 -0.15 16.60
CA PRO A 88 8.67 1.02 16.45
C PRO A 88 8.06 2.06 15.50
N MET A 89 8.30 3.33 15.80
CA MET A 89 7.81 4.43 14.98
C MET A 89 8.41 4.36 13.58
N ILE A 90 7.54 4.39 12.58
CA ILE A 90 7.95 4.43 11.18
C ILE A 90 8.28 5.88 10.80
N PRO A 91 9.50 6.18 10.33
CA PRO A 91 9.85 7.53 9.90
C PRO A 91 8.96 8.02 8.73
N ILE A 92 8.68 9.33 8.70
CA ILE A 92 7.91 9.95 7.62
C ILE A 92 8.58 9.72 6.26
N GLU A 93 9.91 9.88 6.20
CA GLU A 93 10.69 9.67 4.99
C GLU A 93 10.57 8.23 4.45
N ALA A 94 10.56 7.22 5.33
CA ALA A 94 10.35 5.83 4.92
C ALA A 94 8.94 5.61 4.34
N SER A 95 7.93 6.31 4.88
CA SER A 95 6.56 6.28 4.33
C SER A 95 6.45 6.98 2.98
N LYS A 96 7.14 8.10 2.81
CA LYS A 96 7.22 8.83 1.53
C LYS A 96 7.86 7.97 0.44
N GLN A 97 9.03 7.40 0.71
CA GLN A 97 9.74 6.53 -0.24
C GLN A 97 8.89 5.31 -0.63
N PHE A 98 8.22 4.68 0.35
CA PHE A 98 7.29 3.59 0.08
C PHE A 98 6.16 4.02 -0.85
N LEU A 99 5.51 5.15 -0.56
CA LEU A 99 4.39 5.66 -1.34
C LEU A 99 4.77 5.96 -2.79
N CYS A 100 5.88 6.68 -2.99
CA CYS A 100 6.41 6.97 -4.32
C CYS A 100 6.69 5.67 -5.10
N GLY A 101 7.52 4.79 -4.55
CA GLY A 101 7.89 3.55 -5.24
C GLY A 101 6.70 2.62 -5.51
N TYR A 102 5.73 2.57 -4.59
CA TYR A 102 4.55 1.72 -4.77
C TYR A 102 3.60 2.26 -5.84
N VAL A 103 3.35 3.58 -5.88
CA VAL A 103 2.54 4.18 -6.94
C VAL A 103 3.22 4.03 -8.29
N ASP A 104 4.52 4.26 -8.38
CA ASP A 104 5.29 4.04 -9.61
C ASP A 104 5.14 2.60 -10.08
N TYR A 105 5.31 1.63 -9.18
CA TYR A 105 5.11 0.21 -9.48
C TYR A 105 3.70 -0.11 -9.98
N LEU A 106 2.65 0.44 -9.36
CA LEU A 106 1.27 0.24 -9.81
C LEU A 106 1.02 0.82 -11.19
N LEU A 107 1.56 2.01 -11.47
CA LEU A 107 1.48 2.63 -12.79
C LEU A 107 2.25 1.79 -13.82
N MET A 108 3.41 1.24 -13.45
CA MET A 108 4.16 0.33 -14.31
C MET A 108 3.35 -0.91 -14.68
N ILE A 109 2.71 -1.58 -13.71
CA ILE A 109 1.84 -2.74 -14.01
C ILE A 109 0.72 -2.36 -14.97
N LYS A 110 0.07 -1.20 -14.73
CA LYS A 110 -1.05 -0.74 -15.55
C LYS A 110 -0.64 -0.43 -16.99
N HIS A 111 0.51 0.23 -17.18
CA HIS A 111 1.00 0.65 -18.49
C HIS A 111 1.72 -0.47 -19.25
N TYR A 112 2.37 -1.40 -18.54
CA TYR A 112 3.14 -2.49 -19.11
C TYR A 112 2.52 -3.86 -18.82
N LEU A 113 1.21 -4.00 -19.04
CA LEU A 113 0.47 -5.25 -18.82
C LEU A 113 1.04 -6.44 -19.62
N GLN A 114 1.84 -6.18 -20.66
CA GLN A 114 2.51 -7.18 -21.50
C GLN A 114 4.02 -7.34 -21.24
N ALA A 115 4.63 -6.52 -20.37
CA ALA A 115 5.98 -6.78 -19.94
C ALA A 115 5.97 -7.91 -18.90
N ASP A 116 6.88 -8.87 -19.02
CA ASP A 116 7.01 -10.01 -18.13
C ASP A 116 7.54 -9.55 -16.75
N ILE A 117 6.67 -8.92 -15.95
CA ILE A 117 6.95 -8.38 -14.61
C ILE A 117 7.40 -9.51 -13.66
N THR A 118 7.08 -10.76 -13.98
CA THR A 118 7.44 -11.95 -13.18
C THR A 118 8.94 -12.19 -13.09
N LYS A 119 9.77 -11.59 -13.96
CA LYS A 119 11.23 -11.73 -13.96
C LYS A 119 12.01 -10.56 -13.37
N GLY A 120 11.33 -9.56 -12.78
CA GLY A 120 11.99 -8.40 -12.18
C GLY A 120 12.73 -7.49 -13.17
N LYS A 121 12.41 -7.58 -14.47
CA LYS A 121 13.00 -6.73 -15.51
C LYS A 121 12.18 -5.44 -15.64
N PHE A 122 12.72 -4.36 -15.10
CA PHE A 122 12.18 -3.01 -15.29
C PHE A 122 12.74 -2.39 -16.58
N PRO A 123 11.93 -1.68 -17.40
CA PRO A 123 12.43 -0.84 -18.48
C PRO A 123 13.44 0.18 -17.94
N ALA A 124 14.56 0.34 -18.65
CA ALA A 124 15.73 1.12 -18.21
C ALA A 124 15.48 2.64 -18.05
N ASP A 125 14.32 3.14 -18.48
CA ASP A 125 14.10 4.57 -18.74
C ASP A 125 13.62 5.41 -17.54
N LEU A 126 13.54 4.84 -16.34
CA LEU A 126 13.23 5.57 -15.10
C LEU A 126 14.17 5.22 -13.94
N SER A 127 15.44 4.88 -14.24
CA SER A 127 16.47 4.63 -13.22
C SER A 127 17.04 5.94 -12.64
N GLY A 128 16.17 6.83 -12.15
CA GLY A 128 16.58 8.09 -11.53
C GLY A 128 16.65 8.06 -10.00
N CYS A 129 15.93 7.14 -9.35
CA CYS A 129 15.67 7.26 -7.90
C CYS A 129 15.99 6.00 -7.08
N ILE A 130 16.43 4.91 -7.71
CA ILE A 130 16.82 3.70 -6.98
C ILE A 130 18.33 3.77 -6.81
N THR A 131 18.80 4.28 -5.67
CA THR A 131 20.17 4.01 -5.24
C THR A 131 20.38 2.51 -5.30
N PRO A 132 21.38 2.00 -6.04
CA PRO A 132 21.65 0.57 -6.06
C PRO A 132 21.99 0.16 -4.63
N SER A 133 21.08 -0.61 -4.01
CA SER A 133 21.37 -1.27 -2.75
C SER A 133 22.69 -2.01 -2.94
N THR A 134 23.64 -1.68 -2.07
CA THR A 134 24.99 -2.22 -2.06
C THR A 134 24.93 -3.72 -2.29
N HIS A 135 25.58 -4.16 -3.37
CA HIS A 135 25.69 -5.54 -3.79
C HIS A 135 26.30 -6.36 -2.64
N MET A 136 25.46 -6.89 -1.74
CA MET A 136 25.84 -8.03 -0.93
C MET A 136 25.99 -9.17 -1.93
N THR A 137 27.22 -9.67 -2.07
CA THR A 137 27.57 -10.87 -2.81
C THR A 137 26.90 -12.08 -2.16
N GLY A 138 25.59 -12.18 -2.35
CA GLY A 138 24.77 -13.34 -2.01
C GLY A 138 24.95 -14.38 -3.10
N ARG A 139 25.48 -15.54 -2.70
CA ARG A 139 25.71 -16.73 -3.54
C ARG A 139 24.58 -16.94 -4.54
N LEU A 140 24.94 -17.24 -5.80
CA LEU A 140 24.05 -17.87 -6.78
C LEU A 140 23.32 -19.03 -6.09
N LEU A 141 22.06 -18.84 -5.74
CA LEU A 141 21.21 -19.96 -5.38
C LEU A 141 21.04 -20.79 -6.65
N PRO A 142 21.32 -22.10 -6.61
CA PRO A 142 21.11 -22.95 -7.77
C PRO A 142 19.65 -22.88 -8.20
N ASP A 143 19.41 -22.98 -9.51
CA ASP A 143 18.10 -23.05 -10.11
C ASP A 143 17.31 -24.22 -9.49
N VAL A 144 16.47 -23.94 -8.49
CA VAL A 144 15.70 -24.97 -7.79
C VAL A 144 14.46 -25.24 -8.62
N THR A 145 14.55 -26.25 -9.49
CA THR A 145 13.39 -26.80 -10.19
C THR A 145 12.48 -27.50 -9.18
N TRP A 146 11.16 -27.28 -9.30
CA TRP A 146 10.17 -27.89 -8.41
C TRP A 146 10.19 -29.43 -8.54
N VAL A 147 10.19 -30.13 -7.41
CA VAL A 147 10.08 -31.60 -7.34
C VAL A 147 8.79 -31.96 -6.58
N PRO A 148 7.95 -32.86 -7.12
CA PRO A 148 6.74 -33.31 -6.43
C PRO A 148 7.06 -34.08 -5.14
N PRO A 149 6.23 -33.98 -4.10
CA PRO A 149 6.42 -34.75 -2.88
C PRO A 149 6.23 -36.26 -3.13
N PRO A 150 6.88 -37.12 -2.32
CA PRO A 150 6.71 -38.57 -2.41
C PRO A 150 5.25 -39.01 -2.23
N ALA A 151 4.93 -40.21 -2.72
CA ALA A 151 3.61 -40.81 -2.53
C ALA A 151 3.23 -40.86 -1.03
N GLY A 152 1.98 -40.52 -0.72
CA GLY A 152 1.47 -40.42 0.66
C GLY A 152 1.81 -39.11 1.39
N HIS A 153 2.49 -38.16 0.75
CA HIS A 153 2.82 -36.86 1.32
C HIS A 153 2.18 -35.72 0.53
N VAL A 154 1.69 -34.70 1.23
CA VAL A 154 1.13 -33.48 0.63
C VAL A 154 2.00 -32.29 1.03
N LYS A 155 2.41 -31.49 0.05
CA LYS A 155 3.07 -30.20 0.28
C LYS A 155 2.01 -29.11 0.31
N LEU A 156 1.85 -28.47 1.46
CA LEU A 156 0.99 -27.31 1.64
C LEU A 156 1.84 -26.05 1.53
N ASN A 157 1.56 -25.20 0.54
CA ASN A 157 2.09 -23.84 0.52
C ASN A 157 1.02 -22.92 1.13
N PHE A 158 1.43 -21.98 1.98
CA PHE A 158 0.55 -21.10 2.75
C PHE A 158 0.39 -19.71 2.12
N ASP A 159 0.60 -19.57 0.80
CA ASP A 159 0.53 -18.31 0.04
C ASP A 159 -0.69 -18.22 -0.90
N GLY A 160 -1.72 -19.06 -0.68
CA GLY A 160 -2.86 -19.17 -1.58
C GLY A 160 -3.79 -17.95 -1.60
N SER A 161 -3.68 -17.12 -2.64
CA SER A 161 -4.80 -16.31 -3.15
C SER A 161 -5.86 -17.25 -3.77
N TYR A 162 -7.10 -17.17 -3.29
CA TYR A 162 -8.22 -17.98 -3.74
C TYR A 162 -8.72 -17.54 -5.13
N VAL A 163 -8.89 -18.49 -6.06
CA VAL A 163 -9.63 -18.29 -7.32
C VAL A 163 -10.82 -19.23 -7.32
N ALA A 164 -12.03 -18.66 -7.36
CA ALA A 164 -13.27 -19.44 -7.45
C ALA A 164 -13.38 -20.12 -8.82
N LEU A 165 -13.65 -21.43 -8.82
CA LEU A 165 -13.95 -22.18 -10.04
C LEU A 165 -15.27 -21.68 -10.66
N ARG A 166 -15.20 -21.19 -11.91
CA ARG A 166 -16.37 -21.06 -12.76
C ARG A 166 -16.81 -22.46 -13.19
N SER A 167 -18.00 -22.86 -12.74
CA SER A 167 -18.64 -24.11 -13.15
C SER A 167 -18.98 -24.05 -14.65
N GLY A 168 -18.32 -24.92 -15.42
CA GLY A 168 -18.48 -25.01 -16.87
C GLY A 168 -18.26 -26.43 -17.40
N ARG A 169 -19.39 -27.15 -17.54
CA ARG A 169 -19.69 -28.31 -18.42
C ARG A 169 -19.01 -29.67 -18.18
N ARG A 170 -19.88 -30.62 -17.79
CA ARG A 170 -20.32 -31.86 -18.47
C ARG A 170 -19.26 -32.65 -19.27
N TYR A 171 -19.03 -33.90 -18.85
CA TYR A 171 -18.67 -35.02 -19.73
C TYR A 171 -19.49 -36.26 -19.35
N ASP A 172 -20.16 -36.81 -20.37
CA ASP A 172 -20.79 -38.13 -20.39
C ASP A 172 -19.72 -39.22 -20.61
N PHE A 173 -19.90 -40.37 -19.95
CA PHE A 173 -19.38 -41.72 -20.26
C PHE A 173 -20.26 -42.64 -19.38
N THR A 174 -21.07 -43.59 -19.84
CA THR A 174 -21.22 -44.38 -21.08
C THR A 174 -22.70 -44.71 -21.28
#